data_AF-A0A378IW37-F1
#
_entry.id   AF-A0A378IW37-F1
#
_cell.length_a   1.000
_cell.length_b   1.000
_cell.length_c   1.000
_cell.angle_alpha   90.00
_cell.angle_beta   90.00
_cell.angle_gamma   90.00
#
_symmetry.space_group_name_H-M   'P 1'
#
loop_
_entity.id
_entity.type
_entity.pdbx_description
1 polymer ?
#
loop_
_entity_poly.entity_id
_entity_poly.type
_entity_poly.pdbx_seq_one_letter_code
_entity_poly.pdbx_strand_id
1 'polypeptide(L)'
;MDVCATQKARSLPNIFPEKFELQFYQAFHTLKNLGCDYLYFMGLHAGISYRFCTHENWIAFYNDEKFILNDPLKRVAESSTFLVAPWEQVTHLHSNEKKTMSGRISFGLFNGLTLSRQYCNRKYIFALATELKEHDLARYLLLERMDKLERVICDYMRLFNQYLMLMFEPVTHVM
;
A
#
# COMPACT_ATOMS: atom_id res chain seq x y z
N MET A 1 15.55 -28.30 -12.38
CA MET A 1 15.34 -27.31 -13.45
C MET A 1 14.59 -26.13 -12.86
N ASP A 2 15.20 -24.95 -12.98
CA ASP A 2 14.77 -23.67 -12.41
C ASP A 2 13.35 -23.25 -12.80
N VAL A 3 12.45 -23.22 -11.82
CA VAL A 3 11.15 -22.51 -11.92
C VAL A 3 11.13 -21.27 -11.01
N CYS A 4 12.14 -21.11 -10.15
CA CYS A 4 12.22 -20.03 -9.15
C CYS A 4 12.89 -18.75 -9.71
N ALA A 5 13.58 -18.84 -10.85
CA ALA A 5 14.26 -17.70 -11.47
C ALA A 5 13.38 -16.94 -12.48
N THR A 6 12.35 -17.56 -13.05
CA THR A 6 11.51 -16.99 -14.13
C THR A 6 10.36 -16.12 -13.63
N GLN A 7 10.04 -16.11 -12.34
CA GLN A 7 9.11 -15.13 -11.73
C GLN A 7 9.82 -13.88 -11.17
N LYS A 8 11.14 -13.77 -11.28
CA LYS A 8 11.95 -12.65 -10.75
C LYS A 8 11.73 -11.31 -11.49
N ALA A 9 10.87 -11.25 -12.50
CA ALA A 9 10.65 -10.07 -13.34
C ALA A 9 9.19 -9.60 -13.41
N ARG A 10 8.34 -9.92 -12.40
CA ARG A 10 7.11 -9.12 -12.19
C ARG A 10 7.52 -7.78 -11.58
N SER A 11 7.93 -6.88 -12.50
CA SER A 11 8.16 -5.44 -12.39
C SER A 11 8.16 -4.87 -10.97
N LEU A 12 9.30 -4.32 -10.55
CA LEU A 12 9.32 -3.29 -9.51
C LEU A 12 8.16 -2.31 -9.79
N PRO A 13 7.34 -1.97 -8.78
CA PRO A 13 6.17 -1.16 -9.04
C PRO A 13 6.59 0.19 -9.61
N ASN A 14 5.88 0.64 -10.64
CA ASN A 14 6.13 1.94 -11.24
C ASN A 14 5.83 3.05 -10.24
N ILE A 15 6.60 4.12 -10.29
CA ILE A 15 6.41 5.31 -9.46
C ILE A 15 5.54 6.30 -10.25
N PHE A 16 4.71 7.07 -9.56
CA PHE A 16 3.88 8.09 -10.20
C PHE A 16 4.71 9.31 -10.61
N PRO A 17 4.31 10.06 -11.64
CA PRO A 17 4.89 11.37 -11.91
C PRO A 17 4.70 12.31 -10.71
N GLU A 18 5.65 13.22 -10.49
CA GLU A 18 5.70 14.15 -9.35
C GLU A 18 4.35 14.86 -9.06
N LYS A 19 3.66 15.31 -10.12
CA LYS A 19 2.34 15.94 -9.98
C LYS A 19 1.32 15.05 -9.27
N PHE A 20 1.28 13.76 -9.59
CA PHE A 20 0.39 12.80 -8.96
C PHE A 20 0.86 12.43 -7.56
N GLU A 21 2.16 12.30 -7.34
CA GLU A 21 2.72 12.09 -6.00
C GLU A 21 2.33 13.23 -5.05
N LEU A 22 2.42 14.48 -5.50
CA LEU A 22 2.01 15.64 -4.70
C LEU A 22 0.52 15.57 -4.33
N GLN A 23 -0.35 15.15 -5.26
CA GLN A 23 -1.77 14.98 -5.00
C GLN A 23 -2.04 13.85 -4.00
N PHE A 24 -1.31 12.73 -4.10
CA PHE A 24 -1.38 11.66 -3.10
C PHE A 24 -0.92 12.15 -1.73
N TYR A 25 0.21 12.86 -1.65
CA TYR A 25 0.69 13.48 -0.40
C TYR A 25 -0.35 14.43 0.22
N GLN A 26 -1.00 15.27 -0.59
CA GLN A 26 -2.06 16.17 -0.13
C GLN A 26 -3.26 15.40 0.43
N ALA A 27 -3.70 14.33 -0.24
CA ALA A 27 -4.78 13.48 0.27
C ALA A 27 -4.39 12.80 1.60
N PHE A 28 -3.15 12.30 1.69
CA PHE A 28 -2.62 11.66 2.91
C PHE A 28 -2.56 12.60 4.12
N HIS A 29 -2.36 13.91 3.91
CA HIS A 29 -2.27 14.88 5.01
C HIS A 29 -3.45 14.80 5.99
N THR A 30 -4.64 14.42 5.50
CA THR A 30 -5.82 14.20 6.35
C THR A 30 -5.59 13.09 7.38
N LEU A 31 -5.00 11.96 6.97
CA LEU A 31 -4.69 10.83 7.87
C LEU A 31 -3.47 11.13 8.74
N LYS A 32 -2.50 11.91 8.22
CA LYS A 32 -1.34 12.34 9.02
C LYS A 32 -1.75 13.12 10.26
N ASN A 33 -2.72 14.02 10.12
CA ASN A 33 -3.29 14.77 11.25
C ASN A 33 -4.04 13.89 12.27
N LEU A 34 -4.28 12.61 11.95
CA LEU A 34 -4.94 11.63 12.82
C LEU A 34 -3.94 10.65 13.46
N GLY A 35 -2.62 10.85 13.29
CA GLY A 35 -1.58 9.95 13.82
C GLY A 35 -1.21 8.81 12.87
N CYS A 36 -1.59 8.88 11.58
CA CYS A 36 -1.10 7.97 10.55
C CYS A 36 0.18 8.54 9.92
N ASP A 37 1.34 8.06 10.32
CA ASP A 37 2.65 8.59 9.91
C ASP A 37 3.19 7.94 8.64
N TYR A 38 2.72 6.73 8.35
CA TYR A 38 3.08 5.95 7.18
C TYR A 38 1.87 5.64 6.31
N LEU A 39 2.04 5.81 5.00
CA LEU A 39 1.15 5.29 4.00
C LEU A 39 1.94 4.67 2.85
N TYR A 40 1.59 3.43 2.52
CA TYR A 40 1.91 2.80 1.26
C TYR A 40 0.63 2.53 0.49
N PHE A 41 0.62 2.93 -0.77
CA PHE A 41 -0.45 2.66 -1.71
C PHE A 41 0.11 1.87 -2.90
N MET A 42 -0.62 0.84 -3.32
CA MET A 42 -0.39 0.14 -4.58
C MET A 42 -1.68 0.00 -5.37
N GLY A 43 -1.67 0.51 -6.60
CA GLY A 43 -2.71 0.26 -7.60
C GLY A 43 -2.23 -0.75 -8.64
N LEU A 44 -3.04 -1.76 -8.92
CA LEU A 44 -2.78 -2.78 -9.95
C LEU A 44 -3.85 -2.68 -11.03
N HIS A 45 -3.40 -2.52 -12.28
CA HIS A 45 -4.26 -2.53 -13.47
C HIS A 45 -3.59 -3.29 -14.60
N ALA A 46 -4.31 -4.23 -15.22
CA ALA A 46 -3.82 -5.04 -16.35
C ALA A 46 -2.44 -5.71 -16.11
N GLY A 47 -2.18 -6.13 -14.86
CA GLY A 47 -0.90 -6.75 -14.47
C GLY A 47 0.25 -5.75 -14.20
N ILE A 48 0.02 -4.45 -14.39
CA ILE A 48 0.98 -3.39 -14.09
C ILE A 48 0.68 -2.81 -12.71
N SER A 49 1.69 -2.81 -11.83
CA SER A 49 1.61 -2.21 -10.50
C SER A 49 2.22 -0.82 -10.48
N TYR A 50 1.57 0.08 -9.75
CA TYR A 50 2.03 1.43 -9.45
C TYR A 50 2.01 1.63 -7.95
N ARG A 51 3.04 2.27 -7.39
CA ARG A 51 3.16 2.50 -5.96
C ARG A 51 3.35 3.97 -5.62
N PHE A 52 2.91 4.32 -4.42
CA PHE A 52 3.22 5.56 -3.72
C PHE A 52 3.54 5.22 -2.26
N CYS A 53 4.57 5.85 -1.68
CA CYS A 53 4.96 5.62 -0.28
C CYS A 53 5.41 6.93 0.37
N THR A 54 5.17 7.07 1.67
CA THR A 54 5.61 8.25 2.45
C THR A 54 6.90 8.04 3.22
N HIS A 55 7.46 6.82 3.21
CA HIS A 55 8.64 6.46 4.00
C HIS A 55 9.66 5.69 3.16
N GLU A 56 10.50 6.41 2.41
CA GLU A 56 11.46 5.83 1.47
C GLU A 56 12.54 4.97 2.15
N ASN A 57 13.05 5.37 3.33
CA ASN A 57 14.09 4.60 4.03
C ASN A 57 13.64 3.18 4.41
N TRP A 58 12.38 3.03 4.83
CA TRP A 58 11.78 1.74 5.14
C TRP A 58 11.64 0.91 3.87
N ILE A 59 11.19 1.51 2.77
CA ILE A 59 11.04 0.80 1.48
C ILE A 59 12.39 0.34 0.94
N ALA A 60 13.43 1.17 1.03
CA ALA A 60 14.79 0.78 0.65
C ALA A 60 15.24 -0.45 1.44
N PHE A 61 15.14 -0.40 2.77
CA PHE A 61 15.49 -1.53 3.63
C PHE A 61 14.64 -2.79 3.37
N TYR A 62 13.33 -2.61 3.18
CA TYR A 62 12.40 -3.69 2.87
C TYR A 62 12.77 -4.41 1.57
N ASN A 63 13.24 -3.67 0.56
CA ASN A 63 13.71 -4.22 -0.71
C ASN A 63 15.07 -4.91 -0.56
N ASP A 64 16.02 -4.29 0.12
CA ASP A 64 17.36 -4.83 0.35
C ASP A 64 17.32 -6.16 1.09
N GLU A 65 16.48 -6.25 2.14
CA GLU A 65 16.26 -7.47 2.91
C GLU A 65 15.31 -8.47 2.22
N LYS A 66 14.78 -8.14 1.03
CA LYS A 66 13.82 -8.96 0.27
C LYS A 66 12.60 -9.38 1.08
N PHE A 67 12.13 -8.48 1.95
CA PHE A 67 10.97 -8.74 2.82
C PHE A 67 9.68 -9.00 2.05
N ILE A 68 9.58 -8.50 0.82
CA ILE A 68 8.47 -8.79 -0.11
C ILE A 68 8.18 -10.29 -0.28
N LEU A 69 9.19 -11.16 -0.14
CA LEU A 69 9.04 -12.62 -0.29
C LEU A 69 8.40 -13.28 0.93
N ASN A 70 8.42 -12.61 2.07
CA ASN A 70 7.95 -13.13 3.36
C ASN A 70 7.00 -12.13 4.04
N ASP A 71 6.33 -11.26 3.29
CA ASP A 71 5.43 -10.27 3.86
C ASP A 71 4.03 -10.89 4.09
N PRO A 72 3.62 -11.11 5.36
CA PRO A 72 2.31 -11.67 5.65
C PRO A 72 1.16 -10.74 5.24
N LEU A 73 1.36 -9.41 5.29
CA LEU A 73 0.36 -8.42 4.87
C LEU A 73 0.14 -8.51 3.36
N LYS A 74 1.22 -8.64 2.58
CA LYS A 74 1.13 -8.88 1.13
C LYS A 74 0.38 -10.18 0.83
N ARG A 75 0.72 -11.27 1.52
CA ARG A 75 0.06 -12.58 1.34
C ARG A 75 -1.46 -12.50 1.52
N VAL A 76 -1.93 -11.85 2.59
CA VAL A 76 -3.37 -11.72 2.83
C VAL A 76 -4.04 -10.69 1.92
N ALA A 77 -3.36 -9.60 1.58
CA ALA A 77 -3.91 -8.55 0.74
C ALA A 77 -4.03 -8.97 -0.74
N GLU A 78 -3.06 -9.71 -1.28
CA GLU A 78 -3.05 -10.16 -2.69
C GLU A 78 -4.06 -11.26 -2.97
N SER A 79 -4.36 -12.12 -1.99
CA SER A 79 -5.32 -13.22 -2.14
C SER A 79 -6.79 -12.80 -1.97
N SER A 80 -7.04 -11.61 -1.42
CA SER A 80 -8.38 -11.12 -1.10
C SER A 80 -8.96 -10.18 -2.17
N THR A 81 -10.27 -10.27 -2.39
CA THR A 81 -11.04 -9.27 -3.16
C THR A 81 -11.38 -8.05 -2.32
N PHE A 82 -11.58 -8.25 -1.02
CA PHE A 82 -11.74 -7.21 -0.03
C PHE A 82 -11.08 -7.65 1.28
N LEU A 83 -10.34 -6.76 1.92
CA LEU A 83 -9.70 -7.00 3.21
C LEU A 83 -9.62 -5.70 4.00
N VAL A 84 -9.88 -5.83 5.30
CA VAL A 84 -9.55 -4.83 6.32
C VAL A 84 -8.85 -5.58 7.43
N ALA A 85 -7.56 -5.35 7.62
CA ALA A 85 -6.73 -6.14 8.53
C ALA A 85 -5.84 -5.24 9.39
N PRO A 86 -6.20 -5.01 10.67
CA PRO A 86 -5.25 -4.56 11.67
C PRO A 86 -4.05 -5.50 11.69
N TRP A 87 -2.83 -4.96 11.72
CA TRP A 87 -1.61 -5.76 11.59
C TRP A 87 -1.45 -6.81 12.68
N GLU A 88 -1.94 -6.53 13.89
CA GLU A 88 -1.90 -7.45 15.03
C GLU A 88 -2.78 -8.69 14.85
N GLN A 89 -3.76 -8.63 13.94
CA GLN A 89 -4.67 -9.74 13.63
C GLN A 89 -4.11 -10.66 12.53
N VAL A 90 -2.99 -10.31 11.90
CA VAL A 90 -2.41 -11.10 10.82
C VAL A 90 -1.49 -12.16 11.41
N THR A 91 -1.79 -13.43 11.12
CA THR A 91 -1.01 -14.57 11.61
C THR A 91 0.27 -14.77 10.81
N HIS A 92 1.35 -15.12 11.52
CA HIS A 92 2.64 -15.50 10.93
C HIS A 92 2.70 -17.01 10.73
N LEU A 93 2.96 -17.46 9.51
CA LEU A 93 3.09 -18.88 9.17
C LEU A 93 4.49 -19.43 9.46
N HIS A 94 5.51 -18.57 9.44
CA HIS A 94 6.91 -18.96 9.69
C HIS A 94 7.74 -17.81 10.27
N SER A 95 8.93 -18.15 10.78
CA SER A 95 9.84 -17.19 11.42
C SER A 95 10.23 -16.01 10.52
N ASN A 96 10.36 -16.23 9.21
CA ASN A 96 10.68 -15.13 8.29
C ASN A 96 9.54 -14.08 8.19
N GLU A 97 8.26 -14.48 8.24
CA GLU A 97 7.15 -13.50 8.29
C GLU A 97 7.21 -12.67 9.57
N LYS A 98 7.53 -13.32 10.70
CA LYS A 98 7.76 -12.63 11.96
C LYS A 98 8.94 -11.65 11.87
N LYS A 99 10.07 -12.05 11.25
CA LYS A 99 11.23 -11.16 11.02
C LYS A 99 10.82 -9.94 10.18
N THR A 100 10.08 -10.14 9.10
CA THR A 100 9.58 -9.06 8.24
C THR A 100 8.71 -8.08 9.03
N MET A 101 7.75 -8.58 9.80
CA MET A 101 6.89 -7.74 10.65
C MET A 101 7.60 -7.10 11.84
N SER A 102 8.73 -7.65 12.30
CA SER A 102 9.57 -7.02 13.32
C SER A 102 10.47 -5.93 12.74
N GLY A 103 10.94 -6.06 11.50
CA GLY A 103 11.90 -5.12 10.88
C GLY A 103 11.38 -3.69 10.79
N ARG A 104 10.07 -3.51 10.59
CA ARG A 104 9.40 -2.20 10.54
C ARG A 104 9.54 -1.40 11.85
N ILE A 105 9.73 -2.07 13.00
CA ILE A 105 9.85 -1.43 14.31
C ILE A 105 11.12 -0.56 14.38
N SER A 106 12.21 -0.97 13.70
CA SER A 106 13.44 -0.18 13.59
C SER A 106 13.26 1.14 12.84
N PHE A 107 12.13 1.30 12.13
CA PHE A 107 11.74 2.50 11.40
C PHE A 107 10.56 3.22 12.09
N GLY A 108 10.32 2.93 13.37
CA GLY A 108 9.25 3.55 14.15
C GLY A 108 7.84 3.05 13.81
N LEU A 109 7.65 2.17 12.83
CA LEU A 109 6.30 1.73 12.46
C LEU A 109 5.81 0.66 13.44
N PHE A 110 4.93 1.00 14.39
CA PHE A 110 4.59 0.13 15.54
C PHE A 110 3.31 -0.69 15.38
N ASN A 111 2.24 -0.09 14.89
CA ASN A 111 1.00 -0.79 14.53
C ASN A 111 0.37 -0.12 13.30
N GLY A 112 -0.65 -0.77 12.72
CA GLY A 112 -1.17 -0.33 11.44
C GLY A 112 -2.37 -1.11 10.95
N LEU A 113 -2.83 -0.70 9.77
CA LEU A 113 -4.01 -1.21 9.10
C LEU A 113 -3.67 -1.47 7.63
N THR A 114 -3.96 -2.67 7.15
CA THR A 114 -3.93 -3.00 5.73
C THR A 114 -5.35 -3.07 5.17
N LEU A 115 -5.57 -2.39 4.05
CA LEU A 115 -6.82 -2.44 3.29
C LEU A 115 -6.53 -3.00 1.89
N SER A 116 -7.35 -3.93 1.42
CA SER A 116 -7.31 -4.40 0.04
C SER A 116 -8.71 -4.31 -0.55
N ARG A 117 -8.83 -3.82 -1.77
CA ARG A 117 -10.11 -3.79 -2.49
C ARG A 117 -9.90 -4.04 -3.96
N GLN A 118 -10.67 -4.95 -4.52
CA GLN A 118 -10.83 -5.14 -5.94
C GLN A 118 -12.10 -4.42 -6.40
N TYR A 119 -11.98 -3.53 -7.38
CA TYR A 119 -13.07 -2.74 -7.91
C TYR A 119 -12.79 -2.37 -9.38
N CYS A 120 -13.79 -2.49 -10.26
CA CYS A 120 -13.67 -2.19 -11.69
C CYS A 120 -12.42 -2.81 -12.37
N ASN A 121 -12.18 -4.11 -12.15
CA ASN A 121 -11.00 -4.85 -12.66
C ASN A 121 -9.64 -4.23 -12.27
N ARG A 122 -9.61 -3.50 -11.16
CA ARG A 122 -8.40 -2.93 -10.55
C ARG A 122 -8.31 -3.43 -9.13
N LYS A 123 -7.09 -3.56 -8.63
CA LYS A 123 -6.83 -3.90 -7.24
C LYS A 123 -6.08 -2.75 -6.57
N TYR A 124 -6.54 -2.39 -5.38
CA TYR A 124 -6.02 -1.30 -4.58
C TYR A 124 -5.59 -1.88 -3.24
N ILE A 125 -4.34 -1.64 -2.85
CA ILE A 125 -3.80 -2.06 -1.57
C ILE A 125 -3.26 -0.83 -0.85
N PHE A 126 -3.62 -0.71 0.43
CA PHE A 126 -3.16 0.32 1.33
C PHE A 126 -2.54 -0.33 2.55
N ALA A 127 -1.40 0.17 3.00
CA ALA A 127 -0.83 -0.14 4.29
C ALA A 127 -0.58 1.18 5.04
N LEU A 128 -1.24 1.33 6.16
CA LEU A 128 -1.23 2.53 7.02
C LEU A 128 -0.54 2.16 8.32
N ALA A 129 0.33 3.02 8.85
CA ALA A 129 0.98 2.77 10.14
C ALA A 129 1.22 4.05 10.92
N THR A 130 1.45 3.90 12.21
CA THR A 130 1.78 4.99 13.13
C THR A 130 3.16 4.82 13.75
N GLU A 131 3.80 5.95 13.99
CA GLU A 131 5.01 6.07 14.81
C GLU A 131 4.70 6.19 16.31
N LEU A 132 3.42 6.31 16.67
CA LEU A 132 2.97 6.39 18.05
C LEU A 132 2.66 4.98 18.57
N LYS A 133 3.59 4.40 19.32
CA LYS A 133 3.47 3.02 19.84
C LYS A 133 2.16 2.72 20.56
N GLU A 134 1.69 3.65 21.39
CA GLU A 134 0.49 3.50 22.21
C GLU A 134 -0.81 3.87 21.46
N HIS A 135 -0.69 4.39 20.23
CA HIS A 135 -1.85 4.75 19.42
C HIS A 135 -2.30 3.54 18.61
N ASP A 136 -3.41 2.89 19.00
CA ASP A 136 -4.05 1.86 18.19
C ASP A 136 -4.71 2.50 16.95
N LEU A 137 -3.90 2.66 15.90
CA LEU A 137 -4.30 3.35 14.67
C LEU A 137 -5.44 2.62 13.97
N ALA A 138 -5.40 1.29 13.94
CA ALA A 138 -6.41 0.50 13.23
C ALA A 138 -7.78 0.67 13.87
N ARG A 139 -7.88 0.51 15.20
CA ARG A 139 -9.14 0.73 15.93
C ARG A 139 -9.61 2.17 15.79
N TYR A 140 -8.71 3.14 15.94
CA TYR A 140 -9.05 4.56 15.83
C TYR A 140 -9.61 4.91 14.45
N LEU A 141 -8.94 4.50 13.37
CA LEU A 141 -9.40 4.77 12.01
C LEU A 141 -10.70 4.04 11.68
N LEU A 142 -10.87 2.79 12.10
CA LEU A 142 -12.04 1.98 11.74
C LEU A 142 -13.28 2.32 12.57
N LEU A 143 -13.13 2.64 13.85
CA LEU A 143 -14.27 2.84 14.75
C LEU A 143 -14.60 4.31 15.02
N GLU A 144 -13.60 5.21 14.96
CA GLU A 144 -13.77 6.61 15.36
C GLU A 144 -13.61 7.61 14.19
N ARG A 145 -12.93 7.21 13.11
CA ARG A 145 -12.59 8.08 11.96
C ARG A 145 -12.85 7.44 10.60
N MET A 146 -13.83 6.53 10.53
CA MET A 146 -14.12 5.75 9.32
C MET A 146 -14.49 6.64 8.11
N ASP A 147 -15.21 7.74 8.34
CA ASP A 147 -15.60 8.71 7.32
C ASP A 147 -14.37 9.36 6.65
N LYS A 148 -13.36 9.71 7.46
CA LYS A 148 -12.11 10.31 6.96
C LYS A 148 -11.26 9.27 6.25
N LEU A 149 -11.19 8.05 6.80
CA LEU A 149 -10.49 6.94 6.16
C LEU A 149 -11.09 6.66 4.78
N GLU A 150 -12.40 6.44 4.70
CA GLU A 150 -13.10 6.15 3.45
C GLU A 150 -12.87 7.25 2.41
N ARG A 151 -12.99 8.52 2.81
CA ARG A 151 -12.74 9.66 1.91
C ARG A 151 -11.35 9.60 1.30
N VAL A 152 -10.32 9.37 2.10
CA VAL A 152 -8.93 9.29 1.62
C VAL A 152 -8.74 8.08 0.70
N ILE A 153 -9.29 6.91 1.03
CA ILE A 153 -9.23 5.73 0.17
C ILE A 153 -9.90 6.00 -1.18
N CYS A 154 -11.07 6.63 -1.17
CA CYS A 154 -11.79 7.04 -2.39
C CYS A 154 -10.98 8.05 -3.21
N ASP A 155 -10.35 9.03 -2.58
CA ASP A 155 -9.48 10.00 -3.27
C ASP A 155 -8.29 9.33 -3.95
N TYR A 156 -7.63 8.38 -3.27
CA TYR A 156 -6.55 7.60 -3.86
C TYR A 156 -7.01 6.77 -5.05
N MET A 157 -8.15 6.07 -4.93
CA MET A 157 -8.73 5.32 -6.02
C MET A 157 -9.07 6.23 -7.22
N ARG A 158 -9.63 7.41 -6.95
CA ARG A 158 -9.95 8.42 -7.97
C ARG A 158 -8.70 8.95 -8.67
N LEU A 159 -7.66 9.33 -7.91
CA LEU A 159 -6.39 9.82 -8.45
C LEU A 159 -5.70 8.75 -9.31
N PHE A 160 -5.68 7.50 -8.85
CA PHE A 160 -5.16 6.38 -9.65
C PHE A 160 -5.94 6.21 -10.95
N ASN A 161 -7.27 6.29 -10.89
CA ASN A 161 -8.10 6.16 -12.08
C ASN A 161 -7.86 7.29 -13.08
N GLN A 162 -7.71 8.53 -12.59
CA GLN A 162 -7.35 9.69 -13.41
C GLN A 162 -5.98 9.51 -14.07
N TYR A 163 -5.00 9.04 -13.32
CA TYR A 163 -3.67 8.73 -13.87
C TYR A 163 -3.76 7.71 -15.00
N LEU A 164 -4.47 6.60 -14.80
CA LEU A 164 -4.63 5.58 -15.84
C LEU A 164 -5.35 6.12 -17.08
N MET A 165 -6.36 6.98 -16.91
CA MET A 165 -7.03 7.60 -18.06
C MET A 165 -6.05 8.45 -18.88
N LEU A 166 -5.22 9.28 -18.23
CA LEU A 166 -4.24 10.11 -18.95
C LEU A 166 -3.14 9.30 -19.64
N MET A 167 -2.76 8.15 -19.09
CA MET A 167 -1.68 7.32 -19.63
C MET A 167 -2.15 6.34 -20.72
N PHE A 168 -3.43 5.95 -20.69
CA PHE A 168 -3.99 4.91 -21.57
C PHE A 168 -5.19 5.39 -22.41
N GLU A 169 -5.50 6.69 -22.40
CA GLU A 169 -6.40 7.25 -23.41
C GLU A 169 -5.82 6.96 -24.81
N PRO A 170 -6.62 6.41 -25.74
CA PRO A 170 -6.22 6.41 -27.13
C PRO A 170 -6.10 7.88 -27.51
N VAL A 171 -4.90 8.30 -27.91
CA VAL A 171 -4.74 9.53 -28.68
C VAL A 171 -5.53 9.29 -29.96
N THR A 172 -6.81 9.65 -29.96
CA THR A 172 -7.54 9.88 -31.20
C THR A 172 -6.78 11.00 -31.86
N HIS A 173 -5.89 10.62 -32.79
CA HIS A 173 -5.30 11.55 -33.74
C HIS A 173 -6.45 12.36 -34.31
N VAL A 174 -6.46 13.65 -33.96
CA VAL A 174 -7.21 14.64 -34.71
C VAL A 174 -6.62 14.60 -36.11
N MET A 175 -7.36 13.99 -37.04
CA MET A 175 -7.20 14.23 -38.47
C MET A 175 -7.71 15.63 -38.81
#